data_AF-A0A268R1K9-F1
#
_entry.id   AF-A0A268R1K9-F1
#
_cell.length_a   1.000
_cell.length_b   1.000
_cell.length_c   1.000
_cell.angle_alpha   90.00
_cell.angle_beta   90.00
_cell.angle_gamma   90.00
#
_symmetry.space_group_name_H-M   'P 1'
#
loop_
_entity.id
_entity.type
_entity.pdbx_description
1 polymer ?
#
loop_
_entity_poly.entity_id
_entity_poly.type
_entity_poly.pdbx_seq_one_letter_code
_entity_poly.pdbx_strand_id
1 'polypeptide(L)'
;IQDGQTVTLSFNGEKTKSANPEAGKMSAFTSWGLTPNLDFKPEITAPGGQIYSTLENNQYGMMSGTSMAAPHVSGGAALVLE
;
A
#
# COMPACT_ATOMS: atom_id res chain seq x y z
N ILE A 1 -23.34 18.82 -7.22
CA ILE A 1 -23.00 19.79 -8.27
C ILE A 1 -24.31 20.15 -8.94
N GLN A 2 -24.80 21.38 -8.76
CA GLN A 2 -25.99 21.87 -9.47
C GLN A 2 -25.55 22.42 -10.84
N ASP A 3 -26.40 22.26 -11.84
CA ASP A 3 -26.15 22.66 -13.23
C ASP A 3 -25.66 24.12 -13.34
N GLY A 4 -24.54 24.32 -14.06
CA GLY A 4 -24.08 25.65 -14.48
C GLY A 4 -22.87 26.26 -13.76
N GLN A 5 -22.25 25.57 -12.78
CA GLN A 5 -20.98 26.04 -12.20
C GLN A 5 -19.77 25.60 -13.02
N THR A 6 -19.03 26.55 -13.57
CA THR A 6 -17.71 26.31 -14.16
C THR A 6 -16.72 25.92 -13.05
N VAL A 7 -16.36 24.65 -12.99
CA VAL A 7 -15.37 24.14 -12.03
C VAL A 7 -13.97 24.34 -12.62
N THR A 8 -13.16 25.18 -11.98
CA THR A 8 -11.74 25.32 -12.32
C THR A 8 -10.93 24.30 -11.51
N LEU A 9 -10.30 23.35 -12.22
CA LEU A 9 -9.36 22.40 -11.64
C LEU A 9 -7.94 22.95 -11.82
N SER A 10 -7.18 23.04 -10.74
CA SER A 10 -5.78 23.49 -10.77
C SER A 10 -4.89 22.45 -10.10
N PHE A 11 -3.83 22.02 -10.78
CA PHE A 11 -2.80 21.12 -10.26
C PHE A 11 -1.55 21.94 -9.94
N ASN A 12 -1.24 22.12 -8.66
CA ASN A 12 -0.13 22.95 -8.18
C ASN A 12 1.18 22.17 -7.97
N GLY A 13 1.19 20.85 -8.23
CA GLY A 13 2.37 20.00 -8.08
C GLY A 13 2.73 19.65 -6.62
N GLU A 14 1.94 20.10 -5.66
CA GLU A 14 2.16 19.80 -4.24
C GLU A 14 1.63 18.40 -3.89
N LYS A 15 2.33 17.72 -2.98
CA LYS A 15 1.88 16.43 -2.44
C LYS A 15 0.80 16.67 -1.39
N THR A 16 -0.35 16.01 -1.54
CA THR A 16 -1.45 16.06 -0.57
C THR A 16 -1.70 14.69 0.03
N LYS A 17 -2.13 14.66 1.29
CA LYS A 17 -2.60 13.42 1.94
C LYS A 17 -4.10 13.31 1.71
N SER A 18 -4.54 12.18 1.20
CA SER A 18 -5.97 11.85 1.02
C SER A 18 -6.26 10.50 1.67
N ALA A 19 -7.49 10.31 2.13
CA ALA A 19 -7.93 9.02 2.63
C ALA A 19 -7.97 8.01 1.48
N ASN A 20 -7.34 6.85 1.68
CA ASN A 20 -7.40 5.77 0.70
C ASN A 20 -8.77 5.06 0.82
N PRO A 21 -9.62 5.04 -0.23
CA PRO A 21 -10.91 4.34 -0.20
C PRO A 21 -10.77 2.82 -0.03
N GLU A 22 -9.58 2.27 -0.27
CA GLU A 22 -9.24 0.86 -0.08
C GLU A 22 -8.54 0.58 1.26
N ALA A 23 -8.44 1.58 2.14
CA ALA A 23 -7.89 1.38 3.48
C ALA A 23 -8.68 0.32 4.27
N GLY A 24 -7.96 -0.56 4.96
CA GLY A 24 -8.55 -1.64 5.76
C GLY A 24 -9.10 -2.82 4.94
N LYS A 25 -9.01 -2.79 3.61
CA LYS A 25 -9.39 -3.89 2.73
C LYS A 25 -8.16 -4.69 2.30
N MET A 26 -8.37 -5.96 1.98
CA MET A 26 -7.34 -6.78 1.35
C MET A 26 -7.07 -6.26 -0.07
N SER A 27 -5.79 -6.17 -0.44
CA SER A 27 -5.40 -5.72 -1.77
C SER A 27 -5.84 -6.74 -2.82
N ALA A 28 -6.46 -6.29 -3.91
CA ALA A 28 -6.97 -7.17 -4.96
C ALA A 28 -5.86 -8.02 -5.64
N PHE A 29 -4.61 -7.55 -5.62
CA PHE A 29 -3.45 -8.24 -6.18
C PHE A 29 -2.80 -9.26 -5.21
N THR A 30 -3.26 -9.36 -3.96
CA THR A 30 -2.65 -10.29 -3.01
C THR A 30 -2.87 -11.73 -3.46
N SER A 31 -1.83 -12.56 -3.37
CA SER A 31 -1.98 -13.99 -3.58
C SER A 31 -2.73 -14.61 -2.41
N TRP A 32 -3.61 -15.56 -2.73
CA TRP A 32 -4.34 -16.38 -1.77
C TRP A 32 -3.84 -17.82 -1.86
N GLY A 33 -3.77 -18.50 -0.71
CA GLY A 33 -3.52 -19.94 -0.67
C GLY A 33 -4.75 -20.77 -1.06
N LEU A 34 -4.69 -22.09 -0.94
CA LEU A 34 -3.56 -22.89 -0.41
C LEU A 34 -2.38 -22.98 -1.39
N THR A 35 -1.22 -23.43 -0.90
CA THR A 35 -0.12 -23.85 -1.78
C THR A 35 -0.49 -25.13 -2.55
N PRO A 36 0.24 -25.50 -3.62
CA PRO A 36 0.04 -26.79 -4.29
C PRO A 36 0.18 -28.01 -3.38
N ASN A 37 0.91 -27.88 -2.26
CA ASN A 37 1.07 -28.92 -1.24
C ASN A 37 -0.01 -28.88 -0.15
N LEU A 38 -1.04 -28.04 -0.31
CA LEU A 38 -2.16 -27.83 0.62
C LEU A 38 -1.78 -27.14 1.94
N ASP A 39 -0.68 -26.39 1.97
CA ASP A 39 -0.31 -25.59 3.13
C ASP A 39 -1.13 -24.29 3.20
N PHE A 40 -1.47 -23.88 4.43
CA PHE A 40 -2.12 -22.60 4.69
C PHE A 40 -1.14 -21.44 4.46
N LYS A 41 -1.46 -20.60 3.48
CA LYS A 41 -0.76 -19.35 3.17
C LYS A 41 -1.78 -18.26 2.79
N PRO A 42 -1.48 -16.98 3.04
CA PRO A 42 -0.32 -16.45 3.78
C PRO A 42 -0.48 -16.56 5.32
N GLU A 43 0.63 -16.50 6.07
CA GLU A 43 0.60 -16.55 7.55
C GLU A 43 0.09 -15.27 8.23
N ILE A 44 0.44 -14.13 7.67
CA ILE A 44 0.21 -12.82 8.29
C ILE A 44 0.04 -11.77 7.20
N THR A 45 -0.75 -10.74 7.50
CA THR A 45 -1.00 -9.61 6.61
C THR A 45 -0.35 -8.34 7.16
N ALA A 46 0.04 -7.43 6.28
CA ALA A 46 0.59 -6.13 6.63
C ALA A 46 0.27 -5.09 5.54
N PRO A 47 0.42 -3.78 5.80
CA PRO A 47 0.20 -2.75 4.81
C PRO A 47 1.11 -2.92 3.59
N GLY A 48 0.52 -3.10 2.40
CA GLY A 48 1.26 -3.23 1.14
C GLY A 48 0.68 -2.43 -0.02
N GLY A 49 -0.48 -1.81 0.14
CA GLY A 49 -1.11 -0.97 -0.88
C GLY A 49 -0.81 0.50 -0.65
N GLN A 50 -0.41 1.22 -1.71
CA GLN A 50 -0.14 2.66 -1.67
C GLN A 50 0.84 3.05 -0.54
N ILE A 51 1.98 2.35 -0.46
CA ILE A 51 3.02 2.62 0.53
C ILE A 51 3.99 3.67 -0.01
N TYR A 52 4.16 4.77 0.73
CA TYR A 52 5.16 5.78 0.46
C TYR A 52 6.52 5.36 1.02
N SER A 53 7.52 5.18 0.17
CA SER A 53 8.85 4.77 0.61
C SER A 53 9.96 5.35 -0.28
N THR A 54 11.21 5.09 0.11
CA THR A 54 12.41 5.50 -0.61
C THR A 54 12.51 4.82 -1.97
N LEU A 55 12.96 5.58 -2.96
CA LEU A 55 13.35 5.12 -4.29
C LEU A 55 14.81 5.51 -4.54
N GLU A 56 15.36 5.01 -5.64
CA GLU A 56 16.69 5.37 -6.11
C GLU A 56 16.85 6.88 -6.30
N ASN A 57 18.09 7.35 -6.26
CA ASN A 57 18.46 8.76 -6.50
C ASN A 57 17.86 9.75 -5.48
N ASN A 58 17.79 9.38 -4.19
CA ASN A 58 17.23 10.20 -3.11
C ASN A 58 15.77 10.62 -3.33
N GLN A 59 15.01 9.79 -4.04
CA GLN A 59 13.61 10.05 -4.32
C GLN A 59 12.71 9.26 -3.37
N TYR A 60 11.43 9.63 -3.39
CA TYR A 60 10.39 8.89 -2.69
C TYR A 60 9.20 8.72 -3.62
N GLY A 61 8.56 7.56 -3.53
CA GLY A 61 7.43 7.24 -4.37
C GLY A 61 6.41 6.36 -3.66
N MET A 62 5.27 6.21 -4.33
CA MET A 62 4.17 5.36 -3.88
C MET A 62 4.20 4.06 -4.65
N MET A 63 4.26 2.93 -3.96
CA MET A 63 4.21 1.60 -4.58
C MET A 63 3.17 0.71 -3.90
N SER A 64 2.69 -0.29 -4.64
CA SER A 64 1.74 -1.28 -4.13
C SER A 64 2.26 -2.68 -4.45
N GLY A 65 2.24 -3.58 -3.46
CA GLY A 65 2.64 -4.97 -3.63
C GLY A 65 2.86 -5.67 -2.30
N THR A 66 2.80 -7.01 -2.32
CA THR A 66 3.20 -7.84 -1.17
C THR A 66 4.69 -7.66 -0.86
N SER A 67 5.52 -7.30 -1.85
CA SER A 67 6.90 -6.87 -1.65
C SER A 67 7.03 -5.65 -0.72
N MET A 68 5.99 -4.81 -0.60
CA MET A 68 5.97 -3.69 0.35
C MET A 68 5.35 -4.08 1.70
N ALA A 69 4.53 -5.13 1.75
CA ALA A 69 4.05 -5.71 3.00
C ALA A 69 5.15 -6.50 3.74
N ALA A 70 5.99 -7.23 3.00
CA ALA A 70 7.10 -8.01 3.56
C ALA A 70 8.05 -7.22 4.49
N PRO A 71 8.55 -6.02 4.13
CA PRO A 71 9.42 -5.25 5.01
C PRO A 71 8.73 -4.74 6.29
N HIS A 72 7.41 -4.54 6.27
CA HIS A 72 6.66 -4.21 7.49
C HIS A 72 6.68 -5.38 8.49
N VAL A 73 6.46 -6.61 8.00
CA VAL A 73 6.51 -7.81 8.85
C VAL A 73 7.92 -8.08 9.33
N SER A 74 8.95 -7.96 8.47
CA SER A 74 10.33 -8.19 8.89
C SER A 74 10.81 -7.18 9.93
N GLY A 75 10.42 -5.90 9.80
CA GLY A 75 10.72 -4.87 10.80
C GLY A 75 10.04 -5.15 12.13
N GLY A 76 8.76 -5.53 12.11
CA GLY A 76 8.03 -5.94 13.32
C GLY A 76 8.64 -7.17 13.99
N ALA A 77 9.02 -8.19 13.19
CA ALA A 77 9.68 -9.39 13.70
C ALA A 77 11.05 -9.08 14.33
N ALA A 78 11.82 -8.15 13.74
CA ALA A 78 13.09 -7.70 14.31
C ALA A 78 12.91 -7.07 15.70
N LEU A 79 11.90 -6.22 15.89
CA LEU A 79 11.59 -5.62 17.20
C LEU A 79 11.11 -6.64 18.24
N VAL A 80 10.43 -7.69 17.81
CA VAL A 80 9.99 -8.77 18.71
C VAL A 80 11.17 -9.63 19.17
N LEU A 81 12.23 -9.73 18.37
CA LEU A 81 13.42 -10.52 18.65
C LEU A 81 14.47 -9.79 19.50
N GLU A 82 14.38 -8.46 19.59
CA GLU A 82 15.25 -7.60 20.42
C GLU A 82 15.12 -7.92 21.92
#